data_AF-A0AA88N994-F1
#
_entry.id   AF-A0AA88N994-F1
#
_cell.length_a   1.000
_cell.length_b   1.000
_cell.length_c   1.000
_cell.angle_alpha   90.00
_cell.angle_beta   90.00
_cell.angle_gamma   90.00
#
_symmetry.space_group_name_H-M   'P 1'
#
loop_
_entity.id
_entity.type
_entity.pdbx_description
1 polymer ?
#
loop_
_entity_poly.entity_id
_entity_poly.type
_entity_poly.pdbx_seq_one_letter_code
_entity_poly.pdbx_strand_id
1 'polypeptide(L)'
;MAEPSTEKDAITTEDDHLNNSLGDSGLISPDKENISRILTVPFKGRIRGGMRPGKKIIVMGIVDAEPESFDVSLTCSCNTEKDEEEVTDVALKLSARFHQRQFLRNARISGKWSEEEGTIPYFPFIQDQPFRIEIHCEHQRFRIFVDGHQLFDFYHKVKALLTIDMIRIDGSLQITKLG
;
A
#
# COMPACT_ATOMS: atom_id res chain seq x y z
N MET A 1 -29.97 -59.70 -50.56
CA MET A 1 -31.07 -59.42 -51.51
C MET A 1 -31.76 -58.16 -51.00
N ALA A 2 -31.73 -57.10 -51.82
CA ALA A 2 -32.54 -55.86 -51.83
C ALA A 2 -32.62 -54.95 -50.57
N GLU A 3 -32.07 -53.73 -50.71
CA GLU A 3 -32.63 -52.49 -50.11
C GLU A 3 -33.87 -52.02 -50.94
N PRO A 4 -34.65 -50.99 -50.52
CA PRO A 4 -34.22 -49.59 -50.71
C PRO A 4 -34.75 -48.51 -49.72
N SER A 5 -34.09 -47.37 -49.86
CA SER A 5 -34.26 -45.97 -49.46
C SER A 5 -35.65 -45.29 -49.57
N THR A 6 -35.88 -44.21 -48.79
CA THR A 6 -36.00 -42.79 -49.26
C THR A 6 -36.46 -41.79 -48.17
N GLU A 7 -35.62 -40.76 -47.99
CA GLU A 7 -35.78 -39.31 -47.73
C GLU A 7 -37.18 -38.65 -47.61
N LYS A 8 -37.34 -37.68 -46.68
CA LYS A 8 -37.90 -36.33 -46.92
C LYS A 8 -37.86 -35.37 -45.72
N ASP A 9 -37.50 -34.12 -46.03
CA ASP A 9 -37.43 -32.91 -45.19
C ASP A 9 -38.78 -32.41 -44.65
N ALA A 10 -38.74 -31.67 -43.53
CA ALA A 10 -39.46 -30.39 -43.36
C ALA A 10 -39.00 -29.63 -42.09
N ILE A 11 -38.61 -28.38 -42.30
CA ILE A 11 -38.47 -27.32 -41.29
C ILE A 11 -39.88 -26.82 -40.90
N THR A 12 -40.11 -26.55 -39.61
CA THR A 12 -41.08 -25.52 -39.19
C THR A 12 -40.68 -24.89 -37.85
N THR A 13 -40.86 -23.59 -37.81
CA THR A 13 -40.43 -22.54 -36.88
C THR A 13 -41.26 -22.48 -35.58
N GLU A 14 -40.68 -21.78 -34.59
CA GLU A 14 -41.36 -20.96 -33.55
C GLU A 14 -42.18 -21.71 -32.47
N ASP A 15 -42.33 -21.27 -31.23
CA ASP A 15 -41.71 -20.30 -30.33
C ASP A 15 -42.26 -20.73 -28.95
N ASP A 16 -41.49 -20.58 -27.88
CA ASP A 16 -41.96 -19.98 -26.63
C ASP A 16 -41.09 -20.36 -25.42
N HIS A 17 -40.58 -19.28 -24.85
CA HIS A 17 -39.91 -19.17 -23.58
C HIS A 17 -40.71 -19.81 -22.43
N LEU A 18 -40.00 -20.34 -21.43
CA LEU A 18 -40.05 -19.85 -20.04
C LEU A 18 -38.92 -20.52 -19.24
N ASN A 19 -37.84 -19.75 -19.06
CA ASN A 19 -36.77 -19.98 -18.10
C ASN A 19 -37.27 -19.57 -16.70
N ASN A 20 -37.21 -20.47 -15.72
CA ASN A 20 -36.96 -20.12 -14.32
C ASN A 20 -36.74 -21.36 -13.45
N SER A 21 -35.59 -21.41 -12.78
CA SER A 21 -35.40 -21.81 -11.37
C SER A 21 -33.93 -22.18 -11.17
N LEU A 22 -33.08 -21.21 -10.80
CA LEU A 22 -32.68 -20.89 -9.43
C LEU A 22 -31.63 -21.85 -8.83
N GLY A 23 -30.42 -21.31 -8.73
CA GLY A 23 -29.65 -21.37 -7.48
C GLY A 23 -28.53 -22.41 -7.44
N ASP A 24 -27.38 -22.07 -8.00
CA ASP A 24 -26.14 -22.42 -7.30
C ASP A 24 -25.35 -21.15 -6.99
N SER A 25 -24.95 -21.07 -5.73
CA SER A 25 -24.57 -19.85 -5.04
C SER A 25 -23.15 -19.48 -5.43
N GLY A 26 -23.03 -18.52 -6.35
CA GLY A 26 -21.78 -17.83 -6.63
C GLY A 26 -21.28 -17.09 -5.40
N LEU A 27 -20.47 -17.76 -4.58
CA LEU A 27 -19.59 -17.11 -3.63
C LEU A 27 -18.48 -16.43 -4.44
N ILE A 28 -18.78 -15.23 -4.94
CA ILE A 28 -17.78 -14.31 -5.48
C ILE A 28 -16.84 -13.98 -4.32
N SER A 29 -15.67 -14.59 -4.34
CA SER A 29 -14.55 -14.18 -3.50
C SER A 29 -14.33 -12.69 -3.77
N PRO A 30 -14.26 -11.80 -2.76
CA PRO A 30 -14.01 -10.38 -3.02
C PRO A 30 -12.70 -10.27 -3.80
N ASP A 31 -12.81 -9.73 -5.01
CA ASP A 31 -11.80 -9.80 -6.06
C ASP A 31 -10.46 -9.25 -5.57
N LYS A 32 -9.42 -10.08 -5.66
CA LYS A 32 -8.02 -9.69 -5.46
C LYS A 32 -7.64 -8.48 -6.32
N GLU A 33 -8.30 -8.32 -7.48
CA GLU A 33 -8.15 -7.18 -8.40
C GLU A 33 -8.68 -5.85 -7.85
N ASN A 34 -9.71 -5.87 -7.01
CA ASN A 34 -10.31 -4.66 -6.46
C ASN A 34 -9.42 -4.04 -5.38
N ILE A 35 -8.73 -4.88 -4.60
CA ILE A 35 -7.75 -4.45 -3.58
C ILE A 35 -6.51 -3.84 -4.26
N SER A 36 -6.02 -4.43 -5.36
CA SER A 36 -4.89 -3.88 -6.11
C SER A 36 -5.15 -2.51 -6.73
N ARG A 37 -6.41 -2.18 -7.06
CA ARG A 37 -6.75 -0.83 -7.56
C ARG A 37 -6.76 0.25 -6.49
N ILE A 38 -6.86 -0.12 -5.21
CA ILE A 38 -6.90 0.83 -4.08
C ILE A 38 -5.49 1.15 -3.57
N LEU A 39 -4.51 0.28 -3.83
CA LEU A 39 -3.12 0.39 -3.36
C LEU A 39 -2.15 0.85 -4.45
N THR A 40 -2.61 1.68 -5.38
CA THR A 40 -1.76 2.27 -6.44
C THR A 40 -0.88 3.39 -5.88
N VAL A 41 0.36 3.48 -6.36
CA VAL A 41 1.31 4.55 -6.02
C VAL A 41 1.12 5.72 -7.01
N PRO A 42 1.05 6.99 -6.56
CA PRO A 42 1.13 7.45 -5.18
C PRO A 42 -0.11 7.07 -4.35
N PHE A 43 0.14 6.55 -3.16
CA PHE A 43 -0.90 6.09 -2.23
C PHE A 43 -1.04 7.05 -1.05
N LYS A 44 -2.28 7.30 -0.64
CA LYS A 44 -2.60 8.07 0.57
C LYS A 44 -3.69 7.33 1.36
N GLY A 45 -3.39 7.00 2.61
CA GLY A 45 -4.28 6.22 3.47
C GLY A 45 -4.44 6.82 4.87
N ARG A 46 -5.60 6.58 5.48
CA ARG A 46 -5.88 7.03 6.85
C ARG A 46 -5.56 5.94 7.87
N ILE A 47 -4.80 6.31 8.90
CA ILE A 47 -4.46 5.49 10.06
C ILE A 47 -5.55 5.70 11.12
N ARG A 48 -6.52 4.79 11.21
CA ARG A 48 -7.65 4.91 12.14
C ARG A 48 -7.19 5.05 13.60
N GLY A 49 -7.57 6.15 14.24
CA GLY A 49 -7.22 6.45 15.64
C GLY A 49 -5.74 6.84 15.85
N GLY A 50 -5.05 7.27 14.79
CA GLY A 50 -3.68 7.80 14.87
C GLY A 50 -2.63 6.76 15.28
N MET A 51 -1.39 7.21 15.47
CA MET A 51 -0.32 6.41 16.05
C MET A 51 -0.36 6.45 17.59
N ARG A 52 0.07 5.37 18.22
CA ARG A 52 0.19 5.26 19.68
C ARG A 52 1.17 4.13 20.03
N PRO A 53 1.76 4.13 21.23
CA PRO A 53 2.62 3.03 21.67
C PRO A 53 1.93 1.67 21.51
N GLY A 54 2.64 0.70 20.94
CA GLY A 54 2.15 -0.65 20.63
C GLY A 54 1.45 -0.77 19.27
N LYS A 55 1.10 0.33 18.60
CA LYS A 55 0.58 0.28 17.23
C LYS A 55 1.71 0.11 16.24
N LYS A 56 1.46 -0.68 15.18
CA LYS A 56 2.39 -0.85 14.06
C LYS A 56 1.70 -0.60 12.73
N ILE A 57 2.49 -0.18 11.75
CA ILE A 57 2.11 -0.12 10.33
C ILE A 57 2.97 -1.12 9.58
N ILE A 58 2.37 -1.88 8.68
CA ILE A 58 3.04 -2.83 7.81
C ILE A 58 2.82 -2.41 6.37
N VAL A 59 3.91 -2.15 5.64
CA VAL A 59 3.90 -1.92 4.19
C VAL A 59 4.60 -3.09 3.52
N MET A 60 3.88 -3.83 2.68
CA MET A 60 4.46 -4.84 1.82
C MET A 60 4.31 -4.39 0.37
N GLY A 61 5.36 -4.62 -0.41
CA GLY A 61 5.39 -4.20 -1.80
C GLY A 61 6.44 -4.96 -2.58
N ILE A 62 6.55 -4.60 -3.86
CA ILE A 62 7.59 -5.05 -4.77
C ILE A 62 8.30 -3.78 -5.24
N VAL A 63 9.63 -3.78 -5.20
CA VAL A 63 10.44 -2.70 -5.78
C VAL A 63 10.37 -2.80 -7.29
N ASP A 64 10.23 -1.68 -8.00
CA ASP A 64 10.23 -1.68 -9.46
C ASP A 64 11.55 -2.24 -10.04
N ALA A 65 11.53 -2.61 -11.32
CA ALA A 65 12.69 -3.18 -12.02
C ALA A 65 13.85 -2.18 -12.18
N GLU A 66 13.54 -0.88 -12.32
CA GLU A 66 14.52 0.21 -12.47
C GLU A 66 14.24 1.32 -11.43
N PRO A 67 14.50 1.07 -10.13
CA PRO A 67 14.07 1.97 -9.08
C PRO A 67 15.04 3.14 -8.90
N GLU A 68 14.52 4.37 -8.89
CA GLU A 68 15.31 5.55 -8.52
C GLU A 68 15.27 5.73 -6.98
N SER A 69 14.06 5.94 -6.46
CA SER A 69 13.80 6.06 -5.04
C SER A 69 12.33 5.84 -4.71
N PHE A 70 12.04 5.53 -3.45
CA PHE A 70 10.67 5.55 -2.94
C PHE A 70 10.61 6.15 -1.54
N ASP A 71 9.43 6.66 -1.22
CA ASP A 71 9.13 7.32 0.05
C ASP A 71 7.97 6.64 0.78
N VAL A 72 8.11 6.47 2.10
CA VAL A 72 7.02 6.12 3.02
C VAL A 72 6.97 7.17 4.11
N SER A 73 5.88 7.94 4.17
CA SER A 73 5.73 9.07 5.08
C SER A 73 4.51 8.93 5.99
N LEU A 74 4.69 9.23 7.27
CA LEU A 74 3.62 9.40 8.26
C LEU A 74 3.40 10.89 8.50
N THR A 75 2.21 11.38 8.17
CA THR A 75 1.87 12.80 8.24
C THR A 75 0.74 13.05 9.23
N CYS A 76 0.73 14.24 9.82
CA CYS A 76 -0.35 14.65 10.70
C CYS A 76 -1.48 15.31 9.90
N SER A 77 -2.74 14.95 10.12
CA SER A 77 -3.82 15.84 9.68
C SER A 77 -3.86 17.07 10.60
N CYS A 78 -3.56 18.25 10.07
CA CYS A 78 -3.81 19.51 10.77
C CYS A 78 -5.20 20.02 10.38
N ASN A 79 -6.06 20.25 11.36
CA ASN A 79 -7.43 20.78 11.19
C ASN A 79 -7.41 22.31 10.95
N THR A 80 -6.63 22.78 9.99
CA THR A 80 -6.65 24.19 9.60
C THR A 80 -7.50 24.32 8.35
N GLU A 81 -8.72 24.81 8.52
CA GLU A 81 -9.72 25.14 7.49
C GLU A 81 -9.29 26.33 6.59
N LYS A 82 -8.00 26.46 6.31
CA LYS A 82 -7.47 27.50 5.42
C LYS A 82 -6.61 26.83 4.36
N ASP A 83 -6.94 27.15 3.11
CA ASP A 83 -6.34 26.71 1.86
C ASP A 83 -4.83 26.96 1.78
N GLU A 84 -4.04 26.25 2.57
CA GLU A 84 -2.58 26.19 2.43
C GLU A 84 -2.14 24.73 2.55
N GLU A 85 -2.02 24.10 1.38
CA GLU A 85 -1.49 22.75 1.16
C GLU A 85 -0.04 22.59 1.68
N GLU A 86 0.60 23.66 2.15
CA GLU A 86 2.05 23.77 2.19
C GLU A 86 2.72 23.28 3.50
N VAL A 87 2.00 23.11 4.61
CA VAL A 87 2.67 22.92 5.92
C VAL A 87 2.12 21.75 6.76
N THR A 88 1.78 20.63 6.12
CA THR A 88 1.48 19.40 6.88
C THR A 88 2.75 18.87 7.58
N ASP A 89 2.71 18.71 8.90
CA ASP A 89 3.79 18.08 9.64
C ASP A 89 4.00 16.62 9.19
N VAL A 90 5.26 16.23 9.08
CA VAL A 90 5.68 14.88 8.72
C VAL A 90 6.41 14.31 9.92
N ALA A 91 5.77 13.40 10.64
CA ALA A 91 6.34 12.81 11.85
C ALA A 91 7.49 11.84 11.55
N LEU A 92 7.44 11.20 10.38
CA LEU A 92 8.47 10.31 9.87
C LEU A 92 8.36 10.29 8.34
N LYS A 93 9.44 10.64 7.64
CA LYS A 93 9.63 10.37 6.20
C LYS A 93 10.77 9.37 6.09
N LEU A 94 10.50 8.22 5.48
CA LEU A 94 11.49 7.22 5.11
C LEU A 94 11.74 7.32 3.61
N SER A 95 13.00 7.47 3.19
CA SER A 95 13.39 7.63 1.78
C SER A 95 14.46 6.62 1.41
N ALA A 96 14.09 5.63 0.59
CA ALA A 96 15.04 4.66 0.04
C ALA A 96 15.59 5.17 -1.28
N ARG A 97 16.89 5.45 -1.36
CA ARG A 97 17.58 5.88 -2.59
C ARG A 97 18.49 4.75 -3.07
N PHE A 98 18.19 4.18 -4.24
CA PHE A 98 18.84 2.96 -4.71
C PHE A 98 20.26 3.23 -5.21
N HIS A 99 20.48 4.33 -5.93
CA HIS A 99 21.78 4.66 -6.50
C HIS A 99 22.86 4.85 -5.41
N GLN A 100 22.52 5.58 -4.33
CA GLN A 100 23.42 5.81 -3.20
C GLN A 100 23.35 4.68 -2.15
N ARG A 101 22.42 3.72 -2.29
CA ARG A 101 22.12 2.68 -1.31
C ARG A 101 21.87 3.24 0.09
N GLN A 102 21.08 4.32 0.16
CA GLN A 102 20.73 5.00 1.42
C GLN A 102 19.28 4.74 1.79
N PHE A 103 19.02 4.55 3.07
CA PHE A 103 17.67 4.57 3.61
C PHE A 103 17.57 5.61 4.71
N LEU A 104 17.08 6.78 4.30
CA LEU A 104 17.13 8.02 5.07
C LEU A 104 15.83 8.19 5.86
N ARG A 105 15.94 8.87 6.99
CA ARG A 105 14.80 9.21 7.84
C ARG A 105 14.87 10.67 8.25
N ASN A 106 13.74 11.37 8.13
CA ASN A 106 13.63 12.77 8.49
C ASN A 106 12.22 13.07 9.05
N ALA A 107 12.04 14.21 9.70
CA ALA A 107 10.76 14.75 10.13
C ALA A 107 10.64 16.21 9.70
N ARG A 108 9.42 16.67 9.48
CA ARG A 108 9.10 18.08 9.22
C ARG A 108 8.14 18.57 10.29
N ILE A 109 8.53 19.62 11.03
CA ILE A 109 7.73 20.22 12.09
C ILE A 109 7.61 21.71 11.84
N SER A 110 6.37 22.21 11.79
CA SER A 110 6.07 23.62 11.51
C SER A 110 6.78 24.12 10.25
N GLY A 111 6.76 23.29 9.21
CA GLY A 111 7.37 23.58 7.90
C GLY A 111 8.88 23.39 7.81
N LYS A 112 9.57 23.07 8.91
CA LYS A 112 11.04 22.90 8.92
C LYS A 112 11.43 21.44 9.00
N TRP A 113 12.28 20.99 8.09
CA TRP A 113 12.89 19.66 8.14
C TRP A 113 13.92 19.59 9.27
N SER A 114 13.96 18.45 9.96
CA SER A 114 15.03 18.13 10.89
C SER A 114 16.30 17.71 10.15
N GLU A 115 17.36 17.47 10.92
CA GLU A 115 18.56 16.81 10.41
C GLU A 115 18.19 15.42 9.88
N GLU A 116 18.66 15.12 8.68
CA GLU A 116 18.45 13.82 8.03
C GLU A 116 19.36 12.78 8.69
N GLU A 117 18.78 11.66 9.13
CA GLU A 117 19.54 10.54 9.67
C GLU A 117 19.64 9.44 8.60
N GLY A 118 20.84 8.94 8.32
CA GLY A 118 21.08 7.98 7.23
C GLY A 118 21.90 6.75 7.57
N THR A 119 22.36 6.62 8.82
CA THR A 119 23.17 5.48 9.24
C THR A 119 22.31 4.21 9.27
N ILE A 120 22.72 3.22 8.49
CA ILE A 120 22.13 1.88 8.38
C ILE A 120 23.25 0.83 8.29
N PRO A 121 23.05 -0.38 8.84
CA PRO A 121 24.07 -1.44 8.76
C PRO A 121 24.21 -2.03 7.35
N TYR A 122 23.13 -2.00 6.55
CA TYR A 122 23.09 -2.43 5.16
C TYR A 122 21.85 -1.83 4.48
N PHE A 123 21.89 -1.73 3.15
CA PHE A 123 20.72 -1.33 2.35
C PHE A 123 19.85 -2.57 2.06
N PRO A 124 18.57 -2.60 2.51
CA PRO A 124 17.78 -3.83 2.55
C PRO A 124 16.95 -4.10 1.28
N PHE A 125 16.84 -3.13 0.37
CA PHE A 125 15.96 -3.25 -0.79
C PHE A 125 16.71 -3.74 -2.03
N ILE A 126 16.06 -4.59 -2.82
CA ILE A 126 16.58 -5.17 -4.06
C ILE A 126 15.56 -4.89 -5.17
N GLN A 127 16.03 -4.46 -6.34
CA GLN A 127 15.19 -4.24 -7.52
C GLN A 127 14.41 -5.51 -7.90
N ASP A 128 13.16 -5.35 -8.34
CA ASP A 128 12.27 -6.45 -8.73
C ASP A 128 12.07 -7.54 -7.65
N GLN A 129 12.22 -7.18 -6.37
CA GLN A 129 12.03 -8.09 -5.24
C GLN A 129 10.99 -7.57 -4.25
N PRO A 130 10.27 -8.48 -3.57
CA PRO A 130 9.35 -8.10 -2.52
C PRO A 130 10.09 -7.57 -1.29
N PHE A 131 9.44 -6.67 -0.56
CA PHE A 131 9.92 -6.18 0.73
C PHE A 131 8.75 -6.08 1.73
N ARG A 132 9.10 -6.03 3.01
CA ARG A 132 8.19 -5.75 4.11
C ARG A 132 8.80 -4.74 5.08
N ILE A 133 8.25 -3.54 5.12
CA ILE A 133 8.58 -2.53 6.13
C ILE A 133 7.58 -2.63 7.29
N GLU A 134 8.08 -2.68 8.51
CA GLU A 134 7.26 -2.50 9.72
C GLU A 134 7.70 -1.27 10.50
N ILE A 135 6.76 -0.38 10.79
CA ILE A 135 6.97 0.83 11.60
C ILE A 135 6.28 0.59 12.94
N HIS A 136 7.06 0.28 13.97
CA HIS A 136 6.55 0.02 15.31
C HIS A 136 6.61 1.31 16.13
N CYS A 137 5.46 1.77 16.63
CA CYS A 137 5.41 2.95 17.50
C CYS A 137 5.62 2.54 18.95
N GLU A 138 6.71 3.01 19.55
CA GLU A 138 6.96 2.92 21.00
C GLU A 138 6.73 4.29 21.65
N HIS A 139 6.87 4.35 22.98
CA HIS A 139 6.67 5.60 23.75
C HIS A 139 7.57 6.76 23.31
N GLN A 140 8.81 6.48 22.91
CA GLN A 140 9.82 7.51 22.64
C GLN A 140 10.28 7.57 21.17
N ARG A 141 9.98 6.54 20.38
CA ARG A 141 10.55 6.34 19.04
C ARG A 141 9.69 5.46 18.15
N PHE A 142 9.96 5.52 16.86
CA PHE A 142 9.63 4.47 15.92
C PHE A 142 10.78 3.49 15.82
N ARG A 143 10.49 2.19 15.77
CA ARG A 143 11.45 1.15 15.40
C ARG A 143 11.10 0.64 14.02
N ILE A 144 12.09 0.65 13.12
CA ILE A 144 11.89 0.28 11.73
C ILE A 144 12.50 -1.09 11.50
N PHE A 145 11.69 -1.99 10.98
CA PHE A 145 12.09 -3.33 10.57
C PHE A 145 11.93 -3.46 9.06
N VAL A 146 12.86 -4.14 8.41
CA VAL A 146 12.72 -4.57 7.01
C VAL A 146 12.93 -6.07 6.96
N ASP A 147 11.95 -6.78 6.38
CA ASP A 147 11.92 -8.24 6.27
C ASP A 147 12.18 -8.98 7.59
N GLY A 148 11.63 -8.44 8.68
CA GLY A 148 11.73 -9.00 10.03
C GLY A 148 12.99 -8.61 10.80
N HIS A 149 13.95 -7.94 10.17
CA HIS A 149 15.18 -7.48 10.82
C HIS A 149 15.07 -6.01 11.23
N GLN A 150 15.39 -5.70 12.49
CA GLN A 150 15.43 -4.30 12.95
C GLN A 150 16.60 -3.59 12.27
N LEU A 151 16.31 -2.48 11.60
CA LEU A 151 17.31 -1.73 10.87
C LEU A 151 17.79 -0.50 11.64
N PHE A 152 16.86 0.26 12.21
CA PHE A 152 17.15 1.45 13.01
C PHE A 152 15.95 1.92 13.83
N ASP A 153 16.25 2.87 14.72
CA ASP A 153 15.27 3.61 15.49
C ASP A 153 15.21 5.07 15.02
N PHE A 154 14.04 5.70 15.14
CA PHE A 154 13.85 7.13 14.91
C PHE A 154 13.08 7.76 16.07
N TYR A 155 13.73 8.61 16.85
CA TYR A 155 13.12 9.22 18.02
C TYR A 155 12.04 10.23 17.65
N HIS A 156 10.90 10.19 18.35
CA HIS A 156 9.74 11.02 18.05
C HIS A 156 10.09 12.50 18.11
N LYS A 157 10.03 13.17 16.95
CA LYS A 157 10.12 14.63 16.87
C LYS A 157 8.73 15.26 17.08
N VAL A 158 7.69 14.66 16.50
CA VAL A 158 6.28 14.97 16.80
C VAL A 158 5.83 14.17 18.03
N LYS A 159 5.44 14.86 19.10
CA LYS A 159 5.03 14.21 20.37
C LYS A 159 3.54 13.84 20.43
N ALA A 160 2.69 14.54 19.68
CA ALA A 160 1.26 14.27 19.62
C ALA A 160 0.97 13.06 18.72
N LEU A 161 1.31 11.85 19.16
CA LEU A 161 1.27 10.64 18.30
C LEU A 161 -0.11 10.37 17.67
N LEU A 162 -1.19 10.71 18.38
CA LEU A 162 -2.56 10.54 17.89
C LEU A 162 -2.89 11.41 16.67
N THR A 163 -2.17 12.52 16.45
CA THR A 163 -2.38 13.37 15.27
C THR A 163 -1.72 12.79 14.03
N ILE A 164 -0.79 11.84 14.19
CA ILE A 164 -0.15 11.12 13.09
C ILE A 164 -1.15 10.08 12.58
N ASP A 165 -2.02 10.51 11.66
CA ASP A 165 -3.17 9.72 11.24
C ASP A 165 -3.25 9.50 9.72
N MET A 166 -2.20 9.86 8.98
CA MET A 166 -2.11 9.66 7.54
C MET A 166 -0.80 9.00 7.15
N ILE A 167 -0.86 8.04 6.23
CA ILE A 167 0.30 7.47 5.53
C ILE A 167 0.27 7.92 4.08
N ARG A 168 1.45 8.25 3.54
CA ARG A 168 1.68 8.52 2.12
C ARG A 168 2.81 7.64 1.62
N ILE A 169 2.65 7.06 0.44
CA ILE A 169 3.67 6.23 -0.21
C ILE A 169 3.81 6.72 -1.65
N ASP A 170 5.04 6.94 -2.09
CA ASP A 170 5.36 7.49 -3.42
C ASP A 170 6.66 6.88 -3.97
N GLY A 171 6.90 7.02 -5.28
CA GLY A 171 8.11 6.58 -5.97
C GLY A 171 8.06 5.16 -6.54
N SER A 172 9.24 4.57 -6.75
CA SER A 172 9.44 3.36 -7.54
C SER A 172 9.12 2.05 -6.79
N LEU A 173 7.84 1.83 -6.49
CA LEU A 173 7.36 0.57 -5.91
C LEU A 173 5.89 0.30 -6.25
N GLN A 174 5.49 -0.96 -6.08
CA GLN A 174 4.11 -1.41 -6.06
C GLN A 174 3.71 -1.86 -4.66
N ILE A 175 2.55 -1.42 -4.15
CA ILE A 175 2.05 -1.85 -2.84
C ILE A 175 1.22 -3.11 -3.01
N THR A 176 1.58 -4.18 -2.32
CA THR A 176 0.84 -5.45 -2.33
C THR A 176 -0.06 -5.59 -1.11
N LYS A 177 0.34 -5.01 0.04
CA LYS A 177 -0.45 -5.03 1.26
C LYS A 177 -0.10 -3.85 2.17
N LEU A 178 -1.13 -3.29 2.80
CA LEU A 178 -1.00 -2.32 3.88
C LEU A 178 -1.78 -2.81 5.11
N GLY A 179 -1.18 -2.74 6.31
CA GLY A 179 -1.77 -3.26 7.55
C GLY A 179 -1.38 -2.51 8.80
#